data_AF-A0A411PEP6-F1
#
_entry.id   AF-A0A411PEP6-F1
#
_cell.length_a   1.000
_cell.length_b   1.000
_cell.length_c   1.000
_cell.angle_alpha   90.00
_cell.angle_beta   90.00
_cell.angle_gamma   90.00
#
_symmetry.space_group_name_H-M   'P 1'
#
loop_
_entity.id
_entity.type
_entity.pdbx_description
1 polymer ?
#
loop_
_entity_poly.entity_id
_entity_poly.type
_entity_poly.pdbx_seq_one_letter_code
_entity_poly.pdbx_strand_id
1 'polypeptide(L)'
;MKKVLIALAMTSLVAGCGNDDKLYSGVDISSKWDARSVCQTARMLYKRSQGEAAAKPLYSSKCTVSKLTGELPAKSWNTPYAATWPNGTALRVYVDSKGLGLMGISTEGIPFGWNKAEDMTETSVDGHIQICKARLANVGTNIELIDTELYADKSGGKAHFKFLRSPTEQGTGKCLFDTNKVLMVTTDRKADYSLLN
;
A
#
# COMPACT_ATOMS: atom_id res chain seq x y z
N MET A 1 45.99 29.54 38.08
CA MET A 1 45.57 28.93 36.80
C MET A 1 45.28 27.44 37.03
N LYS A 2 44.00 27.05 37.13
CA LYS A 2 43.59 25.65 37.31
C LYS A 2 43.36 25.03 35.92
N LYS A 3 44.14 24.01 35.57
CA LYS A 3 43.91 23.17 34.38
C LYS A 3 42.80 22.18 34.71
N VAL A 4 41.64 22.32 34.09
CA VAL A 4 40.55 21.34 34.14
C VAL A 4 40.83 20.32 33.03
N LEU A 5 41.19 19.08 33.42
CA LEU A 5 41.17 17.94 32.52
C LEU A 5 39.71 17.53 32.31
N ILE A 6 39.20 17.69 31.09
CA ILE A 6 37.94 17.08 30.67
C ILE A 6 38.31 15.73 30.05
N ALA A 7 38.04 14.65 30.77
CA ALA A 7 38.07 13.31 30.21
C ALA A 7 36.86 13.15 29.27
N LEU A 8 37.09 13.12 27.95
CA LEU A 8 36.09 12.64 27.01
C LEU A 8 35.95 11.13 27.20
N ALA A 9 34.92 10.71 27.93
CA ALA A 9 34.44 9.35 27.86
C ALA A 9 33.91 9.10 26.43
N MET A 10 34.69 8.40 25.61
CA MET A 10 34.18 7.75 24.40
C MET A 10 33.23 6.64 24.84
N THR A 11 31.96 6.99 25.05
CA THR A 11 30.88 6.01 25.03
C THR A 11 30.75 5.54 23.59
N SER A 12 31.33 4.37 23.36
CA SER A 12 31.15 3.52 22.20
C SER A 12 29.66 3.18 22.10
N LEU A 13 28.89 4.02 21.39
CA LEU A 13 27.63 3.58 20.81
C LEU A 13 27.97 2.66 19.64
N VAL A 14 28.23 1.40 19.96
CA VAL A 14 27.85 0.30 19.07
C VAL A 14 26.32 0.31 19.10
N ALA A 15 25.72 1.18 18.28
CA ALA A 15 24.32 1.05 17.94
C ALA A 15 24.19 -0.30 17.26
N GLY A 16 23.69 -1.28 18.01
CA GLY A 16 23.50 -2.63 17.53
C GLY A 16 22.80 -2.59 16.18
N CYS A 17 23.33 -3.36 15.22
CA CYS A 17 22.65 -3.75 14.00
C CYS A 17 21.39 -4.55 14.40
N GLY A 18 20.35 -3.86 14.85
CA GLY A 18 19.03 -4.44 14.95
C GLY A 18 18.59 -4.75 13.52
N ASN A 19 18.23 -6.00 13.25
CA ASN A 19 17.77 -6.43 11.93
C ASN A 19 16.70 -5.46 11.41
N ASP A 20 17.10 -4.64 10.44
CA ASP A 20 16.25 -3.73 9.65
C ASP A 20 15.17 -4.49 8.85
N ASP A 21 15.18 -5.82 8.86
CA ASP A 21 14.24 -6.70 8.15
C ASP A 21 12.77 -6.43 8.50
N LYS A 22 12.48 -5.77 9.63
CA LYS A 22 11.11 -5.36 9.99
C LYS A 22 10.59 -4.18 9.15
N LEU A 23 11.47 -3.39 8.55
CA LEU A 23 11.11 -2.20 7.77
C LEU A 23 10.92 -2.49 6.28
N TYR A 24 11.18 -3.71 5.81
CA TYR A 24 11.08 -4.07 4.40
C TYR A 24 10.35 -5.41 4.25
N SER A 25 9.52 -5.54 3.23
CA SER A 25 8.88 -6.82 2.89
C SER A 25 8.42 -6.84 1.44
N GLY A 26 7.95 -7.99 0.97
CA GLY A 26 7.37 -8.14 -0.35
C GLY A 26 8.26 -8.95 -1.29
N VAL A 27 8.04 -8.76 -2.59
CA VAL A 27 8.71 -9.56 -3.62
C VAL A 27 10.09 -8.98 -3.98
N ASP A 28 11.01 -9.88 -4.28
CA ASP A 28 12.29 -9.52 -4.89
C ASP A 28 12.12 -9.41 -6.42
N ILE A 29 12.67 -8.35 -7.01
CA ILE A 29 12.63 -8.13 -8.45
C ILE A 29 13.68 -9.02 -9.16
N SER A 30 14.85 -9.18 -8.51
CA SER A 30 15.95 -10.02 -8.96
C SER A 30 16.93 -10.25 -7.79
N SER A 31 17.97 -11.08 -7.99
CA SER A 31 19.03 -11.27 -6.99
C SER A 31 19.80 -10.00 -6.61
N LYS A 32 19.74 -8.94 -7.42
CA LYS A 32 20.37 -7.63 -7.16
C LYS A 32 19.39 -6.58 -6.64
N TRP A 33 18.08 -6.87 -6.68
CA TRP A 33 17.01 -5.95 -6.35
C TRP A 33 16.02 -6.66 -5.44
N ASP A 34 16.46 -6.94 -4.22
CA ASP A 34 15.60 -7.44 -3.15
C ASP A 34 14.67 -6.33 -2.63
N ALA A 35 13.66 -6.72 -1.85
CA ALA A 35 12.68 -5.78 -1.31
C ALA A 35 13.35 -4.62 -0.52
N ARG A 36 14.44 -4.90 0.21
CA ARG A 36 15.21 -3.90 0.95
C ARG A 36 15.84 -2.86 0.01
N SER A 37 16.60 -3.31 -0.98
CA SER A 37 17.32 -2.45 -1.92
C SER A 37 16.35 -1.61 -2.75
N VAL A 38 15.24 -2.20 -3.18
CA VAL A 38 14.15 -1.50 -3.87
C VAL A 38 13.56 -0.42 -2.97
N CYS A 39 13.17 -0.76 -1.74
CA CYS A 39 12.57 0.18 -0.81
C CYS A 39 13.51 1.34 -0.40
N GLN A 40 14.80 1.05 -0.18
CA GLN A 40 15.78 2.10 0.14
C GLN A 40 15.98 3.04 -1.06
N THR A 41 16.11 2.48 -2.26
CA THR A 41 16.27 3.27 -3.49
C THR A 41 15.00 4.08 -3.80
N ALA A 42 13.82 3.50 -3.60
CA ALA A 42 12.55 4.17 -3.80
C ALA A 42 12.37 5.38 -2.86
N ARG A 43 12.81 5.30 -1.59
CA ARG A 43 12.85 6.47 -0.69
C ARG A 43 13.70 7.59 -1.24
N MET A 44 14.87 7.26 -1.79
CA MET A 44 15.77 8.25 -2.40
C MET A 44 15.17 8.86 -3.66
N LEU A 45 14.49 8.06 -4.50
CA LEU A 45 13.76 8.55 -5.67
C LEU A 45 12.60 9.47 -5.26
N TYR A 46 11.84 9.11 -4.24
CA TYR A 46 10.76 9.94 -3.70
C TYR A 46 11.28 11.26 -3.15
N LYS A 47 12.33 11.24 -2.31
CA LYS A 47 13.01 12.45 -1.81
C LYS A 47 13.46 13.36 -2.95
N ARG A 48 14.06 12.80 -4.00
CA ARG A 48 14.49 13.58 -5.18
C ARG A 48 13.31 14.21 -5.93
N SER A 49 12.16 13.55 -5.95
CA SER A 49 10.98 14.03 -6.68
C SER A 49 10.09 14.99 -5.86
N GLN A 50 9.92 14.76 -4.57
CA GLN A 50 8.95 15.47 -3.71
C GLN A 50 9.61 16.31 -2.60
N GLY A 51 10.94 16.21 -2.45
CA GLY A 51 11.70 16.92 -1.43
C GLY A 51 11.80 16.20 -0.09
N GLU A 52 12.69 16.70 0.78
CA GLU A 52 13.01 16.12 2.09
C GLU A 52 11.79 16.07 3.03
N ALA A 53 11.01 17.14 3.07
CA ALA A 53 9.88 17.27 3.99
C ALA A 53 8.83 16.18 3.75
N ALA A 54 8.51 15.89 2.49
CA ALA A 54 7.57 14.84 2.10
C ALA A 54 8.13 13.44 2.34
N ALA A 55 9.44 13.24 2.18
CA ALA A 55 10.08 11.93 2.32
C ALA A 55 10.32 11.51 3.78
N LYS A 56 10.48 12.48 4.69
CA LYS A 56 10.82 12.23 6.10
C LYS A 56 9.92 11.19 6.80
N PRO A 57 8.57 11.19 6.63
CA PRO A 57 7.70 10.17 7.22
C PRO A 57 7.98 8.75 6.72
N LEU A 58 8.60 8.59 5.55
CA LEU A 58 8.84 7.29 4.92
C LEU A 58 10.10 6.59 5.45
N TYR A 59 11.04 7.32 6.07
CA TYR A 59 12.36 6.79 6.43
C TYR A 59 12.29 5.67 7.47
N SER A 60 11.45 5.84 8.49
CA SER A 60 11.21 4.86 9.55
C SER A 60 9.96 4.02 9.32
N SER A 61 9.23 4.27 8.23
CA SER A 61 8.01 3.52 7.90
C SER A 61 8.36 2.24 7.15
N LYS A 62 7.66 1.16 7.48
CA LYS A 62 7.77 -0.11 6.74
C LYS A 62 7.44 0.12 5.27
N CYS A 63 8.21 -0.49 4.39
CA CYS A 63 8.01 -0.44 2.95
C CYS A 63 7.74 -1.85 2.41
N THR A 64 6.77 -1.98 1.52
CA THR A 64 6.42 -3.25 0.88
C THR A 64 6.55 -3.14 -0.63
N VAL A 65 7.20 -4.13 -1.25
CA VAL A 65 7.33 -4.26 -2.69
C VAL A 65 6.31 -5.27 -3.24
N SER A 66 5.51 -4.88 -4.22
CA SER A 66 4.58 -5.76 -4.91
C SER A 66 4.77 -5.70 -6.42
N LYS A 67 4.54 -6.84 -7.10
CA LYS A 67 4.53 -6.89 -8.57
C LYS A 67 3.25 -6.24 -9.08
N LEU A 68 3.36 -5.47 -10.16
CA LEU A 68 2.23 -4.83 -10.84
C LEU A 68 1.93 -5.57 -12.14
N THR A 69 0.65 -5.67 -12.49
CA THR A 69 0.22 -6.31 -13.74
C THR A 69 0.03 -5.31 -14.88
N GLY A 70 -0.13 -4.02 -14.57
CA GLY A 70 -0.33 -2.99 -15.58
C GLY A 70 0.99 -2.65 -16.25
N GLU A 71 1.01 -2.64 -17.58
CA GLU A 71 2.21 -2.32 -18.34
C GLU A 71 2.69 -0.88 -18.14
N LEU A 72 3.99 -0.67 -18.27
CA LEU A 72 4.59 0.66 -18.26
C LEU A 72 4.21 1.42 -19.54
N PRO A 73 3.79 2.70 -19.43
CA PRO A 73 3.63 3.55 -20.60
C PRO A 73 4.97 3.69 -21.35
N ALA A 74 4.98 3.39 -22.65
CA ALA A 74 6.06 3.65 -23.59
C ALA A 74 7.42 2.93 -23.41
N LYS A 75 7.54 1.87 -22.60
CA LYS A 75 8.78 1.04 -22.51
C LYS A 75 8.46 -0.45 -22.34
N SER A 76 8.31 -1.16 -23.46
CA SER A 76 7.66 -2.48 -23.56
C SER A 76 8.56 -3.71 -23.27
N TRP A 77 9.18 -3.80 -22.09
CA TRP A 77 9.86 -5.05 -21.70
C TRP A 77 10.14 -5.16 -20.20
N ASN A 78 10.16 -4.05 -19.45
CA ASN A 78 10.43 -4.09 -18.03
C ASN A 78 9.15 -4.34 -17.23
N THR A 79 9.18 -5.36 -16.37
CA THR A 79 8.11 -5.63 -15.41
C THR A 79 8.02 -4.50 -14.37
N PRO A 80 6.84 -3.90 -14.16
CA PRO A 80 6.66 -2.89 -13.14
C PRO A 80 6.38 -3.48 -11.75
N TYR A 81 6.74 -2.71 -10.73
CA TYR A 81 6.53 -3.01 -9.32
C TYR A 81 6.05 -1.76 -8.59
N ALA A 82 5.44 -1.95 -7.43
CA ALA A 82 5.09 -0.86 -6.52
C ALA A 82 5.91 -0.98 -5.24
N ALA A 83 6.58 0.12 -4.85
CA ALA A 83 7.08 0.31 -3.50
C ALA A 83 6.05 1.13 -2.71
N THR A 84 5.58 0.62 -1.58
CA THR A 84 4.43 1.17 -0.85
C THR A 84 4.70 1.37 0.63
N TRP A 85 4.06 2.37 1.22
CA TRP A 85 4.15 2.70 2.64
C TRP A 85 2.76 2.79 3.31
N PRO A 86 2.67 2.58 4.65
CA PRO A 86 1.42 2.62 5.40
C PRO A 86 0.62 3.93 5.30
N ASN A 87 1.26 5.05 4.97
CA ASN A 87 0.60 6.34 4.83
C ASN A 87 -0.10 6.52 3.47
N GLY A 88 -0.19 5.47 2.64
CA GLY A 88 -0.78 5.53 1.31
C GLY A 88 0.19 5.95 0.20
N THR A 89 1.45 6.29 0.52
CA THR A 89 2.42 6.58 -0.54
C THR A 89 2.75 5.31 -1.33
N ALA A 90 2.69 5.38 -2.66
CA ALA A 90 3.04 4.31 -3.57
C ALA A 90 3.88 4.86 -4.74
N LEU A 91 4.96 4.18 -5.08
CA LEU A 91 5.83 4.50 -6.20
C LEU A 91 5.80 3.36 -7.21
N ARG A 92 5.46 3.69 -8.47
CA ARG A 92 5.58 2.77 -9.59
C ARG A 92 7.03 2.74 -10.06
N VAL A 93 7.70 1.62 -9.84
CA VAL A 93 9.12 1.45 -10.15
C VAL A 93 9.34 0.32 -11.13
N TYR A 94 10.49 0.35 -11.79
CA TYR A 94 10.95 -0.68 -12.72
C TYR A 94 12.47 -0.75 -12.68
N VAL A 95 13.04 -1.89 -13.04
CA VAL A 95 14.49 -2.02 -13.18
C VAL A 95 14.86 -1.95 -14.65
N ASP A 96 15.87 -1.15 -14.98
CA ASP A 96 16.52 -1.13 -16.29
C ASP A 96 18.05 -1.21 -16.16
N SER A 97 18.77 -1.07 -17.27
CA SER A 97 20.24 -1.10 -17.31
C SER A 97 20.94 -0.08 -16.39
N LYS A 98 20.24 0.99 -15.96
CA LYS A 98 20.77 2.05 -15.10
C LYS A 98 20.35 1.88 -13.63
N GLY A 99 19.48 0.93 -13.32
CA GLY A 99 19.01 0.63 -11.97
C GLY A 99 17.50 0.82 -11.81
N LEU A 100 17.06 1.17 -10.60
CA LEU A 100 15.64 1.39 -10.30
C LEU A 100 15.17 2.74 -10.85
N GLY A 101 14.28 2.71 -11.83
CA GLY A 101 13.59 3.87 -12.38
C GLY A 101 12.25 4.12 -11.69
N LEU A 102 11.81 5.39 -11.69
CA LEU A 102 10.51 5.84 -11.21
C LEU A 102 9.61 6.21 -12.40
N MET A 103 8.37 5.74 -12.40
CA MET A 103 7.37 6.01 -13.45
C MET A 103 6.12 6.71 -12.95
N GLY A 104 5.83 6.64 -11.66
CA GLY A 104 4.62 7.22 -11.09
C GLY A 104 4.69 7.30 -9.58
N ILE A 105 4.02 8.30 -9.04
CA ILE A 105 3.84 8.51 -7.60
C ILE A 105 2.34 8.62 -7.34
N SER A 106 1.88 8.02 -6.24
CA SER A 106 0.55 8.20 -5.69
C SER A 106 0.66 8.38 -4.18
N THR A 107 -0.20 9.22 -3.61
CA THR A 107 -0.32 9.44 -2.16
C THR A 107 -1.55 8.75 -1.56
N GLU A 108 -2.34 8.06 -2.40
CA GLU A 108 -3.64 7.47 -2.04
C GLU A 108 -3.66 5.93 -2.18
N GLY A 109 -2.48 5.31 -2.23
CA GLY A 109 -2.29 3.88 -2.47
C GLY A 109 -1.86 3.58 -3.91
N ILE A 110 -1.76 2.30 -4.28
CA ILE A 110 -1.46 1.88 -5.65
C ILE A 110 -2.67 2.22 -6.54
N PRO A 111 -2.54 3.11 -7.54
CA PRO A 111 -3.62 3.40 -8.48
C PRO A 111 -4.07 2.14 -9.22
N PHE A 112 -5.38 2.00 -9.45
CA PHE A 112 -5.93 0.85 -10.15
C PHE A 112 -5.30 0.63 -11.52
N GLY A 113 -5.12 1.69 -12.31
CA GLY A 113 -4.49 1.62 -13.64
C GLY A 113 -3.03 1.13 -13.66
N TRP A 114 -2.42 0.90 -12.50
CA TRP A 114 -1.12 0.23 -12.42
C TRP A 114 -1.23 -1.31 -12.45
N ASN A 115 -2.44 -1.87 -12.40
CA ASN A 115 -2.74 -3.28 -12.58
C ASN A 115 -3.66 -3.47 -13.80
N LYS A 116 -3.24 -4.24 -14.82
CA LYS A 116 -4.12 -4.75 -15.88
C LYS A 116 -4.82 -6.00 -15.35
N ALA A 117 -6.12 -6.12 -15.54
CA ALA A 117 -6.85 -7.36 -15.29
C ALA A 117 -6.35 -8.43 -16.26
N GLU A 118 -5.82 -9.55 -15.75
CA GLU A 118 -5.81 -10.80 -16.51
C GLU A 118 -7.27 -11.29 -16.60
N ASP A 119 -7.72 -11.59 -17.82
CA ASP A 119 -9.01 -12.15 -18.24
C ASP A 119 -10.16 -12.16 -17.21
N MET A 120 -11.09 -11.21 -17.39
CA MET A 120 -12.30 -11.05 -16.60
C MET A 120 -13.28 -12.21 -16.83
N THR A 121 -13.46 -13.09 -15.85
CA THR A 121 -14.75 -13.76 -15.67
C THR A 121 -15.64 -12.85 -14.84
N GLU A 122 -16.67 -12.27 -15.49
CA GLU A 122 -17.70 -11.41 -14.90
C GLU A 122 -18.14 -11.92 -13.51
N THR A 123 -17.74 -11.20 -12.46
CA THR A 123 -18.59 -11.10 -11.28
C THR A 123 -19.31 -9.77 -11.42
N SER A 124 -20.65 -9.78 -11.51
CA SER A 124 -21.42 -8.54 -11.61
C SER A 124 -21.18 -7.66 -10.36
N VAL A 125 -21.41 -6.35 -10.48
CA VAL A 125 -21.36 -5.42 -9.33
C VAL A 125 -22.14 -5.96 -8.12
N ASP A 126 -23.28 -6.60 -8.37
CA ASP A 126 -24.09 -7.26 -7.34
C ASP A 126 -23.36 -8.40 -6.65
N GLY A 127 -22.61 -9.22 -7.39
CA GLY A 127 -21.79 -10.29 -6.82
C GLY A 127 -20.71 -9.76 -5.87
N HIS A 128 -20.08 -8.63 -6.22
CA HIS A 128 -19.13 -7.98 -5.31
C HIS A 128 -19.81 -7.41 -4.08
N ILE A 129 -20.99 -6.79 -4.22
CA ILE A 129 -21.79 -6.31 -3.07
C ILE A 129 -22.11 -7.46 -2.10
N GLN A 130 -22.44 -8.66 -2.60
CA GLN A 130 -22.69 -9.81 -1.73
C GLN A 130 -21.43 -10.26 -0.97
N ILE A 131 -20.27 -10.27 -1.62
CA ILE A 131 -18.99 -10.58 -0.95
C ILE A 131 -18.69 -9.53 0.13
N CYS A 132 -18.92 -8.25 -0.15
CA CYS A 132 -18.74 -7.17 0.83
C CYS A 132 -19.66 -7.36 2.05
N LYS A 133 -20.93 -7.69 1.83
CA LYS A 133 -21.89 -7.97 2.91
C LYS A 133 -21.45 -9.16 3.75
N ALA A 134 -21.01 -10.25 3.14
CA ALA A 134 -20.52 -11.42 3.84
C ALA A 134 -19.31 -11.08 4.74
N ARG A 135 -18.39 -10.24 4.27
CA ARG A 135 -17.22 -9.80 5.05
C ARG A 135 -17.59 -8.88 6.20
N LEU A 136 -18.52 -7.95 5.99
CA LEU A 136 -19.04 -7.08 7.05
C LEU A 136 -19.83 -7.84 8.12
N ALA A 137 -20.37 -9.03 7.81
CA ALA A 137 -21.08 -9.87 8.77
C ALA A 137 -20.20 -10.36 9.92
N ASN A 138 -18.87 -10.33 9.75
CA ASN A 138 -17.92 -10.67 10.80
C ASN A 138 -17.83 -9.59 11.90
N VAL A 139 -18.31 -8.37 11.63
CA VAL A 139 -18.17 -7.21 12.52
C VAL A 139 -19.51 -6.54 12.87
N GLY A 140 -20.63 -7.09 12.39
CA GLY A 140 -21.98 -6.62 12.70
C GLY A 140 -23.10 -7.36 11.97
N THR A 141 -24.33 -6.94 12.21
CA THR A 141 -25.57 -7.50 11.63
C THR A 141 -26.39 -6.39 10.95
N ASN A 142 -27.51 -6.75 10.30
CA ASN A 142 -28.38 -5.80 9.57
C ASN A 142 -27.61 -4.92 8.58
N ILE A 143 -26.82 -5.55 7.71
CA ILE A 143 -25.95 -4.86 6.76
C ILE A 143 -26.77 -4.40 5.56
N GLU A 144 -26.89 -3.09 5.42
CA GLU A 144 -27.64 -2.44 4.36
C GLU A 144 -26.70 -1.65 3.46
N LEU A 145 -26.87 -1.79 2.14
CA LEU A 145 -26.18 -0.97 1.15
C LEU A 145 -26.78 0.44 1.18
N ILE A 146 -25.93 1.45 1.28
CA ILE A 146 -26.32 2.86 1.20
C ILE A 146 -26.27 3.30 -0.26
N ASP A 147 -25.11 3.13 -0.90
CA ASP A 147 -24.90 3.51 -2.30
C ASP A 147 -23.79 2.67 -2.94
N THR A 148 -23.62 2.84 -4.25
CA THR A 148 -22.49 2.31 -5.01
C THR A 148 -22.02 3.37 -6.01
N GLU A 149 -20.73 3.66 -5.98
CA GLU A 149 -20.07 4.60 -6.88
C GLU A 149 -19.12 3.82 -7.80
N LEU A 150 -19.46 3.76 -9.09
CA LEU A 150 -18.60 3.13 -10.09
C LEU A 150 -17.60 4.14 -10.63
N TYR A 151 -16.38 3.66 -10.88
CA TYR A 151 -15.38 4.48 -11.55
C TYR A 151 -15.75 4.70 -13.02
N ALA A 152 -15.42 5.88 -13.55
CA ALA A 152 -15.79 6.28 -14.91
C ALA A 152 -15.22 5.34 -16.00
N ASP A 153 -14.08 4.71 -15.72
CA ASP A 153 -13.42 3.75 -16.59
C ASP A 153 -13.97 2.32 -16.46
N LYS A 154 -15.01 2.12 -15.64
CA LYS A 154 -15.64 0.81 -15.35
C LYS A 154 -14.68 -0.23 -14.76
N SER A 155 -13.58 0.21 -14.16
CA SER A 155 -12.61 -0.67 -13.50
C SER A 155 -13.12 -1.34 -12.22
N GLY A 156 -14.23 -0.84 -11.67
CA GLY A 156 -14.73 -1.26 -10.37
C GLY A 156 -15.58 -0.17 -9.73
N GLY A 157 -15.62 -0.20 -8.41
CA GLY A 157 -16.34 0.81 -7.65
C GLY A 157 -16.15 0.70 -6.15
N LYS A 158 -16.89 1.58 -5.47
CA LYS A 158 -17.02 1.62 -4.02
C LYS A 158 -18.46 1.32 -3.65
N ALA A 159 -18.67 0.50 -2.64
CA ALA A 159 -19.97 0.32 -2.02
C ALA A 159 -19.92 0.79 -0.57
N HIS A 160 -20.89 1.63 -0.18
CA HIS A 160 -21.02 2.10 1.18
C HIS A 160 -22.14 1.34 1.90
N PHE A 161 -21.91 1.00 3.16
CA PHE A 161 -22.83 0.20 3.97
C PHE A 161 -23.07 0.84 5.33
N LYS A 162 -24.25 0.58 5.89
CA LYS A 162 -24.55 0.75 7.32
C LYS A 162 -24.87 -0.61 7.93
N PHE A 163 -24.56 -0.79 9.20
CA PHE A 163 -24.83 -2.03 9.92
C PHE A 163 -24.93 -1.78 11.43
N LEU A 164 -25.41 -2.78 12.18
CA LEU A 164 -25.43 -2.77 13.64
C LEU A 164 -24.23 -3.57 14.17
N ARG A 165 -23.35 -2.92 14.93
CA ARG A 165 -22.27 -3.63 15.66
C ARG A 165 -22.79 -4.34 16.89
N SER A 166 -23.80 -3.73 17.52
CA SER A 166 -24.53 -4.23 18.66
C SER A 166 -25.97 -3.72 18.56
N PRO A 167 -26.89 -4.18 19.42
CA PRO A 167 -28.28 -3.72 19.40
C PRO A 167 -28.46 -2.20 19.49
N THR A 168 -27.46 -1.47 20.00
CA THR A 168 -27.54 -0.02 20.22
C THR A 168 -26.45 0.78 19.48
N GLU A 169 -25.51 0.13 18.79
CA GLU A 169 -24.41 0.80 18.09
C GLU A 169 -24.49 0.60 16.58
N GLN A 170 -24.64 1.69 15.83
CA GLN A 170 -24.53 1.70 14.38
C GLN A 170 -23.07 1.87 13.93
N GLY A 171 -22.69 1.16 12.88
CA GLY A 171 -21.41 1.30 12.19
C GLY A 171 -21.60 1.58 10.70
N THR A 172 -20.54 2.06 10.06
CA THR A 172 -20.49 2.21 8.60
C THR A 172 -19.33 1.41 8.02
N GLY A 173 -19.57 0.85 6.84
CA GLY A 173 -18.60 0.04 6.11
C GLY A 173 -18.36 0.63 4.73
N LYS A 174 -17.13 0.49 4.23
CA LYS A 174 -16.82 0.77 2.83
C LYS A 174 -16.18 -0.46 2.22
N CYS A 175 -16.61 -0.79 1.02
CA CYS A 175 -16.04 -1.86 0.24
C CYS A 175 -15.46 -1.28 -1.05
N LEU A 176 -14.21 -1.61 -1.33
CA LEU A 176 -13.58 -1.33 -2.62
C LEU A 176 -13.50 -2.64 -3.39
N PHE A 177 -13.99 -2.64 -4.62
CA PHE A 177 -13.94 -3.79 -5.50
C PHE A 177 -13.51 -3.36 -6.90
N ASP A 178 -12.84 -4.27 -7.61
CA ASP A 178 -12.62 -4.16 -9.05
C ASP A 178 -13.56 -5.14 -9.79
N THR A 179 -13.41 -5.27 -11.10
CA THR A 179 -14.20 -6.21 -11.92
C THR A 179 -13.95 -7.69 -11.61
N ASN A 180 -12.95 -8.01 -10.78
CA ASN A 180 -12.48 -9.37 -10.54
C ASN A 180 -12.69 -9.81 -9.08
N LYS A 181 -12.61 -8.89 -8.12
CA LYS A 181 -12.66 -9.21 -6.68
C LYS A 181 -12.94 -8.01 -5.79
N VAL A 182 -13.26 -8.32 -4.53
CA VAL A 182 -13.25 -7.34 -3.44
C VAL A 182 -11.82 -7.11 -2.95
N LEU A 183 -11.34 -5.88 -3.11
CA LEU A 183 -9.99 -5.44 -2.80
C LEU A 183 -9.83 -5.02 -1.34
N MET A 184 -10.84 -4.38 -0.77
CA MET A 184 -10.79 -3.84 0.58
C MET A 184 -12.17 -3.82 1.21
N VAL A 185 -12.25 -4.13 2.50
CA VAL A 185 -13.41 -3.83 3.33
C VAL A 185 -12.91 -3.06 4.54
N THR A 186 -13.48 -1.87 4.78
CA THR A 186 -13.12 -1.01 5.90
C THR A 186 -14.35 -0.65 6.70
N THR A 187 -14.15 -0.30 7.97
CA THR A 187 -15.19 0.25 8.83
C THR A 187 -14.76 1.61 9.37
N ASP A 188 -15.70 2.39 9.91
CA ASP A 188 -15.42 3.69 10.55
C ASP A 188 -14.43 3.61 11.73
N ARG A 189 -14.12 2.43 12.26
CA ARG A 189 -13.12 2.25 13.32
C ARG A 189 -11.72 1.82 12.85
N LYS A 190 -11.52 1.38 11.59
CA LYS A 190 -10.22 1.18 10.90
C LYS A 190 -10.39 0.47 9.55
N ALA A 191 -9.38 0.59 8.68
CA ALA A 191 -9.19 -0.34 7.56
C ALA A 191 -8.74 -1.71 8.12
N ASP A 192 -9.61 -2.71 8.02
CA ASP A 192 -9.34 -4.04 8.58
C ASP A 192 -9.07 -5.05 7.47
N TYR A 193 -7.79 -5.28 7.22
CA TYR A 193 -7.33 -6.21 6.19
C TYR A 193 -7.52 -7.68 6.59
N SER A 194 -7.86 -8.01 7.86
CA SER A 194 -8.21 -9.38 8.23
C SER A 194 -9.55 -9.83 7.65
N LEU A 195 -10.36 -8.90 7.16
CA LEU A 195 -11.62 -9.17 6.46
C LEU A 195 -11.41 -9.63 5.01
N LEU A 196 -10.16 -9.72 4.53
CA LEU A 196 -9.82 -10.09 3.16
C LEU A 196 -9.47 -11.57 2.98
N ASN A 197 -9.24 -12.30 4.08
CA ASN A 197 -8.92 -13.73 4.10
C ASN A 197 -10.18 -14.57 4.28
#